data_AF-A0AB34GUT6-F1
#
_entry.id   AF-A0AB34GUT6-F1
#
_cell.length_a   1.000
_cell.length_b   1.000
_cell.length_c   1.000
_cell.angle_alpha   90.00
_cell.angle_beta   90.00
_cell.angle_gamma   90.00
#
_symmetry.space_group_name_H-M   'P 1'
#
loop_
_entity.id
_entity.type
_entity.pdbx_description
1 polymer ?
#
loop_
_entity_poly.entity_id
_entity_poly.type
_entity_poly.pdbx_seq_one_letter_code
_entity_poly.pdbx_strand_id
1 'polypeptide(L)'
;MDKILEGLVSSSHPLPLKRVIVRKVVESAEHWLDEAQCEAMFDLTTRLILEGQDHFQRQVGHQVLEAYARYHRPEFESFFNKTFVLGLLQQGYHSLDRKDVAILDYIHNGLKLIMSCPSVLDLFSLLQVEVLRMVCERPEPQLCARLSDLLADFVQCIPKGKLSITFCQQLVRTIGHFQCVSTQEKELREYVSQVTKVSNLLQNIWKAEPSTLLPSLQEVFASISSTEIDASFEPSVALASLVQHIPLQMITVLIRSLTTDPNVKDASMTQALCRMIDWLSWPLAQHVDTWVIALLKGLAAVQKFTILIDVTLLKIELIVPHVVNLVHSFKSDGLPSSTTFLVQLTELIHCMMYHYSGFPDLYEPILEAIKFYNANNDKVYL
;
A
#
# COMPACT_ATOMS: atom_id res chain seq x y z
N MET A 1 20.96 34.27 13.84
CA MET A 1 19.75 33.93 14.65
C MET A 1 19.71 32.43 14.99
N ASP A 2 20.43 31.62 14.22
CA ASP A 2 20.71 30.20 14.42
C ASP A 2 21.17 29.85 15.85
N LYS A 3 22.19 30.53 16.41
CA LYS A 3 22.67 30.24 17.78
C LYS A 3 21.64 30.50 18.88
N ILE A 4 20.77 31.50 18.68
CA ILE A 4 19.67 31.77 19.60
C ILE A 4 18.64 30.65 19.51
N LEU A 5 18.31 30.21 18.29
CA LEU A 5 17.38 29.10 18.07
C LEU A 5 17.93 27.79 18.65
N GLU A 6 19.21 27.49 18.42
CA GLU A 6 19.91 26.31 18.95
C GLU A 6 19.88 26.27 20.49
N GLY A 7 20.22 27.39 21.14
CA GLY A 7 20.14 27.48 22.61
C GLY A 7 18.69 27.39 23.13
N LEU A 8 17.72 27.91 22.38
CA LEU A 8 16.31 27.88 22.75
C LEU A 8 15.75 26.45 22.75
N VAL A 9 16.01 25.68 21.69
CA VAL A 9 15.45 24.33 21.55
C VAL A 9 16.02 23.38 22.60
N SER A 10 17.28 23.56 23.00
CA SER A 10 17.92 22.80 24.08
C SER A 10 17.58 23.30 25.49
N SER A 11 16.95 24.48 25.63
CA SER A 11 16.61 25.05 26.95
C SER A 11 15.42 24.34 27.62
N SER A 12 15.28 24.53 28.94
CA SER A 12 14.12 24.10 29.73
C SER A 12 13.06 25.21 29.90
N HIS A 13 13.09 26.25 29.06
CA HIS A 13 12.14 27.36 29.16
C HIS A 13 10.67 26.91 28.92
N PRO A 14 9.69 27.60 29.53
CA PRO A 14 8.27 27.31 29.31
C PRO A 14 7.88 27.38 27.82
N LEU A 15 7.02 26.46 27.38
CA LEU A 15 6.58 26.38 25.99
C LEU A 15 6.02 27.70 25.42
N PRO A 16 5.23 28.51 26.16
CA PRO A 16 4.78 29.80 25.66
C PRO A 16 5.94 30.77 25.34
N LEU A 17 6.97 30.79 26.18
CA LEU A 17 8.16 31.62 25.95
C LEU A 17 8.93 31.11 24.73
N LYS A 18 9.12 29.79 24.61
CA LYS A 18 9.75 29.20 23.41
C LYS A 18 9.02 29.59 22.13
N ARG A 19 7.69 29.51 22.11
CA ARG A 19 6.87 29.89 20.94
C ARG A 19 7.00 31.37 20.56
N VAL A 20 7.07 32.27 21.54
CA VAL A 20 7.28 33.72 21.27
C VAL A 20 8.65 33.96 20.64
N ILE A 21 9.69 33.30 21.15
CA ILE A 21 11.04 33.46 20.60
C ILE A 21 11.12 32.85 19.20
N VAL A 22 10.55 31.65 18.98
CA VAL A 22 10.47 31.04 17.63
C VAL A 22 9.78 31.98 16.64
N ARG A 23 8.69 32.64 17.04
CA ARG A 23 8.03 33.63 16.19
C ARG A 23 8.97 34.77 15.78
N LYS A 24 9.77 35.30 16.72
CA LYS A 24 10.79 36.32 16.38
C LYS A 24 11.89 35.78 15.47
N VAL A 25 12.27 34.51 15.59
CA VAL A 25 13.24 33.87 14.67
C VAL A 25 12.65 33.73 13.27
N VAL A 26 11.35 33.44 13.16
CA VAL A 26 10.63 33.41 11.87
C VAL A 26 10.54 34.82 11.27
N GLU A 27 10.17 35.82 12.06
CA GLU A 27 10.10 37.22 11.62
C GLU A 27 11.46 37.77 11.15
N SER A 28 12.57 37.29 11.71
CA SER A 28 13.90 37.75 11.27
C SER A 28 14.30 37.27 9.88
N ALA A 29 13.57 36.32 9.27
CA ALA A 29 13.76 35.92 7.89
C ALA A 29 13.39 37.02 6.88
N GLU A 30 12.66 38.06 7.30
CA GLU A 30 12.26 39.16 6.42
C GLU A 30 13.39 40.18 6.18
N HIS A 31 14.47 40.06 6.93
CA HIS A 31 15.61 40.96 6.82
C HIS A 31 16.63 40.46 5.80
N TRP A 32 17.42 41.37 5.26
CA TRP A 32 18.57 40.98 4.45
C TRP A 32 19.57 40.21 5.31
N LEU A 33 19.99 39.04 4.82
CA LEU A 33 20.98 38.15 5.43
C LEU A 33 22.04 37.83 4.40
N ASP A 34 23.27 37.59 4.86
CA ASP A 34 24.33 37.09 4.00
C ASP A 34 24.21 35.57 3.76
N GLU A 35 24.95 35.05 2.77
CA GLU A 35 24.91 33.63 2.39
C GLU A 35 25.23 32.70 3.56
N ALA A 36 26.23 33.05 4.39
CA ALA A 36 26.66 32.25 5.52
C ALA A 36 25.61 32.19 6.64
N GLN A 37 24.88 33.28 6.87
CA GLN A 37 23.76 33.34 7.81
C GLN A 37 22.59 32.48 7.36
N CYS A 38 22.29 32.48 6.07
CA CYS A 38 21.26 31.62 5.48
C CYS A 38 21.66 30.14 5.59
N GLU A 39 22.87 29.78 5.16
CA GLU A 39 23.39 28.42 5.23
C GLU A 39 23.36 27.86 6.66
N ALA A 40 23.86 28.63 7.64
CA ALA A 40 23.84 28.22 9.05
C ALA A 40 22.43 27.98 9.59
N MET A 41 21.43 28.74 9.11
CA MET A 41 20.04 28.51 9.48
C MET A 41 19.46 27.26 8.80
N PHE A 42 19.78 27.03 7.52
CA PHE A 42 19.35 25.84 6.80
C PHE A 42 19.95 24.56 7.40
N ASP A 43 21.23 24.56 7.78
CA ASP A 43 21.87 23.45 8.50
C ASP A 43 21.15 23.15 9.81
N LEU A 44 20.94 24.17 10.64
CA LEU A 44 20.31 24.00 11.95
C LEU A 44 18.89 23.48 11.80
N THR A 45 18.09 24.09 10.94
CA THR A 45 16.67 23.70 10.75
C THR A 45 16.54 22.31 10.14
N THR A 46 17.42 21.94 9.20
CA THR A 46 17.50 20.58 8.64
C THR A 46 17.81 19.56 9.74
N ARG A 47 18.80 19.84 10.59
CA ARG A 47 19.10 18.98 11.76
C ARG A 47 17.92 18.88 12.71
N LEU A 48 17.18 19.97 12.96
CA LEU A 48 15.99 19.93 13.84
C LEU A 48 14.84 19.12 13.25
N ILE A 49 14.65 19.16 11.93
CA ILE A 49 13.61 18.38 11.25
C ILE A 49 13.94 16.89 11.31
N LEU A 50 15.18 16.52 10.98
CA LEU A 50 15.61 15.14 10.85
C LEU A 50 15.92 14.49 12.21
N GLU A 51 16.63 15.18 13.10
CA GLU A 51 17.12 14.63 14.37
C GLU A 51 16.48 15.26 15.63
N GLY A 52 15.39 16.02 15.46
CA GLY A 52 14.66 16.61 16.58
C GLY A 52 14.18 15.56 17.57
N GLN A 53 14.48 15.76 18.85
CA GLN A 53 14.21 14.80 19.93
C GLN A 53 12.73 14.69 20.28
N ASP A 54 11.99 15.77 20.04
CA ASP A 54 10.55 15.84 20.29
C ASP A 54 9.81 16.48 19.11
N HIS A 55 8.48 16.34 19.11
CA HIS A 55 7.63 16.93 18.08
C HIS A 55 7.78 18.46 17.99
N PHE A 56 8.06 19.14 19.10
CA PHE A 56 8.21 20.59 19.11
C PHE A 56 9.46 21.02 18.32
N GLN A 57 10.60 20.36 18.52
CA GLN A 57 11.84 20.66 17.79
C GLN A 57 11.67 20.49 16.28
N ARG A 58 11.08 19.37 15.84
CA ARG A 58 10.82 19.10 14.42
C ARG A 58 9.88 20.14 13.82
N GLN A 59 8.81 20.48 14.54
CA GLN A 59 7.86 21.51 14.12
C GLN A 59 8.52 22.89 13.98
N VAL A 60 9.40 23.26 14.92
CA VAL A 60 10.16 24.50 14.86
C VAL A 60 11.10 24.51 13.67
N GLY A 61 11.80 23.39 13.42
CA GLY A 61 12.65 23.23 12.24
C GLY A 61 11.88 23.50 10.95
N HIS A 62 10.69 22.90 10.77
CA HIS A 62 9.83 23.16 9.60
C HIS A 62 9.41 24.62 9.49
N GLN A 63 8.92 25.24 10.56
CA GLN A 63 8.44 26.63 10.53
C GLN A 63 9.54 27.62 10.14
N VAL A 64 10.74 27.45 10.69
CA VAL A 64 11.86 28.34 10.42
C VAL A 64 12.42 28.07 9.02
N LEU A 65 12.57 26.81 8.62
CA LEU A 65 13.03 26.45 7.28
C LEU A 65 12.12 27.05 6.19
N GLU A 66 10.81 26.88 6.33
CA GLU A 66 9.83 27.39 5.35
C GLU A 66 9.89 28.93 5.24
N ALA A 67 10.05 29.63 6.36
CA ALA A 67 10.19 31.08 6.37
C ALA A 67 11.48 31.53 5.67
N TYR A 68 12.63 30.95 6.03
CA TYR A 68 13.92 31.34 5.45
C TYR A 68 14.01 30.96 3.97
N ALA A 69 13.55 29.77 3.58
CA ALA A 69 13.52 29.36 2.18
C ALA A 69 12.57 30.22 1.32
N ARG A 70 11.52 30.79 1.92
CA ARG A 70 10.61 31.71 1.24
C ARG A 70 11.27 33.06 0.93
N TYR A 71 11.98 33.64 1.89
CA TYR A 71 12.60 34.96 1.75
C TYR A 71 14.01 34.91 1.11
N HIS A 72 14.74 33.82 1.30
CA HIS A 72 16.11 33.58 0.83
C HIS A 72 16.15 32.35 -0.09
N ARG A 73 15.34 32.41 -1.16
CA ARG A 73 15.12 31.30 -2.08
C ARG A 73 16.39 30.92 -2.89
N PRO A 74 17.18 31.85 -3.43
CA PRO A 74 18.44 31.51 -4.12
C PRO A 74 19.44 30.78 -3.22
N GLU A 75 19.54 31.21 -1.95
CA GLU A 75 20.42 30.59 -0.96
C GLU A 75 19.93 29.18 -0.61
N PHE A 76 18.61 29.01 -0.46
CA PHE A 76 18.04 27.68 -0.25
C PHE A 76 18.19 26.77 -1.47
N GLU A 77 18.11 27.30 -2.69
CA GLU A 77 18.38 26.55 -3.93
C GLU A 77 19.84 26.05 -3.96
N SER A 78 20.79 26.89 -3.55
CA SER A 78 22.20 26.50 -3.43
C SER A 78 22.42 25.42 -2.37
N PHE A 79 21.74 25.54 -1.23
CA PHE A 79 21.79 24.57 -0.14
C PHE A 79 21.15 23.23 -0.53
N PHE A 80 19.91 23.25 -1.01
CA PHE A 80 19.13 22.08 -1.43
C PHE A 80 19.46 21.65 -2.87
N ASN A 81 20.75 21.40 -3.11
CA ASN A 81 21.27 21.02 -4.42
C ASN A 81 21.27 19.51 -4.66
N LYS A 82 21.61 19.13 -5.90
CA LYS A 82 21.67 17.74 -6.37
C LYS A 82 22.57 16.84 -5.52
N THR A 83 23.73 17.33 -5.10
CA THR A 83 24.70 16.57 -4.30
C THR A 83 24.14 16.29 -2.91
N PHE A 84 23.51 17.29 -2.29
CA PHE A 84 22.91 17.14 -0.97
C PHE A 84 21.75 16.13 -1.00
N VAL A 85 20.80 16.29 -1.93
CA VAL A 85 19.66 15.37 -2.07
C VAL A 85 20.12 13.94 -2.36
N LEU A 86 21.11 13.76 -3.24
CA LEU A 86 21.67 12.44 -3.51
C LEU A 86 22.34 11.85 -2.26
N GLY A 87 23.04 12.69 -1.51
CA GLY A 87 23.70 12.29 -0.27
C GLY A 87 22.72 11.72 0.75
N LEU A 88 21.61 12.42 0.95
CA LEU A 88 20.51 11.97 1.80
C LEU A 88 19.94 10.60 1.37
N LEU A 89 19.71 10.40 0.07
CA LEU A 89 19.12 9.17 -0.47
C LEU A 89 20.07 7.96 -0.50
N GLN A 90 21.38 8.19 -0.43
CA GLN A 90 22.39 7.15 -0.53
C GLN A 90 23.09 6.83 0.79
N GLN A 91 23.39 7.85 1.60
CA GLN A 91 24.11 7.72 2.87
C GLN A 91 23.24 8.00 4.10
N GLY A 92 22.06 8.61 3.93
CA GLY A 92 21.24 9.03 5.07
C GLY A 92 21.63 10.40 5.60
N TYR A 93 21.30 10.68 6.86
CA TYR A 93 21.65 11.94 7.52
C TYR A 93 22.01 11.69 8.98
N HIS A 94 23.30 11.87 9.31
CA HIS A 94 23.83 11.66 10.65
C HIS A 94 23.42 10.28 11.24
N SER A 95 22.51 10.24 12.21
CA SER A 95 22.01 9.01 12.83
C SER A 95 20.91 8.30 12.04
N LEU A 96 20.30 8.96 11.05
CA LEU A 96 19.24 8.40 10.21
C LEU A 96 19.82 7.60 9.05
N ASP A 97 19.33 6.37 8.88
CA ASP A 97 19.60 5.57 7.68
C ASP A 97 18.90 6.16 6.45
N ARG A 98 19.45 5.89 5.26
CA ARG A 98 18.90 6.32 3.97
C ARG A 98 17.46 5.86 3.71
N LYS A 99 16.97 4.82 4.40
CA LYS A 99 15.59 4.30 4.31
C LYS A 99 14.65 4.95 5.32
N ASP A 100 15.12 5.88 6.16
CA ASP A 100 14.25 6.58 7.10
C ASP A 100 13.23 7.47 6.36
N VAL A 101 11.96 7.37 6.77
CA VAL A 101 10.85 8.09 6.16
C VAL A 101 10.98 9.60 6.30
N ALA A 102 11.65 10.09 7.35
CA ALA A 102 11.87 11.51 7.58
C ALA A 102 12.74 12.15 6.49
N ILE A 103 13.68 11.39 5.92
CA ILE A 103 14.51 11.86 4.81
C ILE A 103 13.66 12.13 3.58
N LEU A 104 12.78 11.19 3.23
CA LEU A 104 11.92 11.33 2.06
C LEU A 104 10.88 12.43 2.26
N ASP A 105 10.34 12.57 3.47
CA ASP A 105 9.44 13.67 3.85
C ASP A 105 10.15 15.04 3.77
N TYR A 106 11.42 15.11 4.19
CA TYR A 106 12.25 16.32 4.06
C TYR A 106 12.51 16.66 2.59
N ILE A 107 12.90 15.70 1.76
CA ILE A 107 13.11 15.92 0.32
C ILE A 107 11.81 16.38 -0.34
N HIS A 108 10.68 15.75 0.01
CA HIS A 108 9.37 16.15 -0.47
C HIS A 108 9.06 17.62 -0.11
N ASN A 109 9.36 18.04 1.13
CA ASN A 109 9.19 19.43 1.55
C ASN A 109 10.14 20.38 0.80
N GLY A 110 11.41 20.01 0.65
CA GLY A 110 12.41 20.79 -0.09
C GLY A 110 11.99 21.05 -1.55
N LEU A 111 11.48 20.03 -2.23
CA LEU A 111 10.94 20.17 -3.60
C LEU A 111 9.81 21.22 -3.69
N LYS A 112 8.93 21.30 -2.69
CA LYS A 112 7.87 22.34 -2.63
C LYS A 112 8.47 23.73 -2.50
N LEU A 113 9.52 23.86 -1.70
CA LEU A 113 10.19 25.14 -1.46
C LEU A 113 10.95 25.64 -2.69
N ILE A 114 11.57 24.76 -3.49
CA ILE A 114 12.33 25.13 -4.69
C ILE A 114 11.57 24.96 -6.02
N MET A 115 10.26 24.65 -6.00
CA MET A 115 9.50 24.32 -7.22
C MET A 115 9.49 25.42 -8.30
N SER A 116 9.76 26.67 -7.92
CA SER A 116 9.85 27.81 -8.83
C SER A 116 11.27 28.09 -9.33
N CYS A 117 12.26 27.31 -8.89
CA CYS A 117 13.67 27.52 -9.18
C CYS A 117 14.14 26.65 -10.34
N PRO A 118 15.13 27.08 -11.16
CA PRO A 118 15.60 26.30 -12.30
C PRO A 118 16.19 24.93 -11.95
N SER A 119 16.90 24.82 -10.82
CA SER A 119 17.55 23.57 -10.37
C SER A 119 16.58 22.40 -10.14
N VAL A 120 15.28 22.68 -9.98
CA VAL A 120 14.26 21.64 -9.76
C VAL A 120 14.21 20.65 -10.92
N LEU A 121 14.53 21.08 -12.14
CA LEU A 121 14.53 20.21 -13.32
C LEU A 121 15.64 19.13 -13.24
N ASP A 122 16.81 19.51 -12.74
CA ASP A 122 17.91 18.59 -12.52
C ASP A 122 17.62 17.62 -11.37
N LEU A 123 16.93 18.11 -10.33
CA LEU A 123 16.46 17.29 -9.22
C LEU A 123 15.37 16.30 -9.64
N PHE A 124 14.43 16.69 -10.48
CA PHE A 124 13.46 15.74 -11.06
C PHE A 124 14.16 14.64 -11.85
N SER A 125 15.16 15.01 -12.65
CA SER A 125 15.95 14.03 -13.42
C SER A 125 16.76 13.10 -12.51
N LEU A 126 17.33 13.61 -11.42
CA LEU A 126 17.97 12.79 -10.39
C LEU A 126 16.97 11.83 -9.75
N LEU A 127 15.83 12.34 -9.31
CA LEU A 127 14.82 11.58 -8.59
C LEU A 127 14.21 10.48 -9.46
N GLN A 128 14.03 10.68 -10.77
CA GLN A 128 13.61 9.60 -11.67
C GLN A 128 14.51 8.36 -11.58
N VAL A 129 15.82 8.54 -11.43
CA VAL A 129 16.76 7.43 -11.27
C VAL A 129 16.66 6.83 -9.88
N GLU A 130 16.70 7.69 -8.85
CA GLU A 130 16.74 7.24 -7.46
C GLU A 130 15.44 6.57 -7.02
N VAL A 131 14.26 7.05 -7.43
CA VAL A 131 12.99 6.40 -7.07
C VAL A 131 12.85 5.02 -7.71
N LEU A 132 13.39 4.82 -8.92
CA LEU A 132 13.46 3.50 -9.54
C LEU A 132 14.40 2.57 -8.76
N ARG A 133 15.58 3.05 -8.37
CA ARG A 133 16.49 2.30 -7.49
C ARG A 133 15.79 1.93 -6.18
N MET A 134 15.13 2.89 -5.54
CA MET A 134 14.42 2.67 -4.28
C MET A 134 13.38 1.56 -4.40
N VAL A 135 12.50 1.57 -5.41
CA VAL A 135 11.50 0.49 -5.56
C VAL A 135 12.13 -0.86 -5.89
N CYS A 136 13.29 -0.91 -6.56
CA CYS A 136 14.04 -2.15 -6.76
C CYS A 136 14.60 -2.73 -5.46
N GLU A 137 14.89 -1.89 -4.46
CA GLU A 137 15.43 -2.29 -3.15
C GLU A 137 14.36 -2.84 -2.18
N ARG A 138 13.11 -3.01 -2.63
CA ARG A 138 11.99 -3.54 -1.83
C ARG A 138 11.77 -2.76 -0.53
N PRO A 139 11.39 -1.46 -0.62
CA PRO A 139 11.19 -0.62 0.55
C PRO A 139 10.01 -1.11 1.38
N GLU A 140 10.05 -0.83 2.68
CA GLU A 140 8.93 -1.09 3.59
C GLU A 140 7.67 -0.29 3.19
N PRO A 141 6.47 -0.77 3.57
CA PRO A 141 5.20 -0.13 3.19
C PRO A 141 5.13 1.36 3.53
N GLN A 142 5.65 1.75 4.70
CA GLN A 142 5.63 3.13 5.17
C GLN A 142 6.48 4.06 4.29
N LEU A 143 7.70 3.65 3.93
CA LEU A 143 8.58 4.42 3.05
C LEU A 143 7.99 4.50 1.64
N CYS A 144 7.42 3.40 1.14
CA CYS A 144 6.76 3.37 -0.16
C CYS A 144 5.51 4.27 -0.21
N ALA A 145 4.77 4.38 0.89
CA ALA A 145 3.66 5.32 1.03
C ALA A 145 4.12 6.78 1.00
N ARG A 146 5.24 7.13 1.65
CA ARG A 146 5.84 8.47 1.55
C ARG A 146 6.34 8.78 0.15
N LEU A 147 6.94 7.80 -0.51
CA LEU A 147 7.33 7.90 -1.91
C LEU A 147 6.11 8.17 -2.79
N SER A 148 4.98 7.52 -2.49
CA SER A 148 3.74 7.71 -3.22
C SER A 148 3.16 9.11 -3.03
N ASP A 149 3.22 9.66 -1.82
CA ASP A 149 2.82 11.06 -1.56
C ASP A 149 3.71 12.04 -2.37
N LEU A 150 5.03 11.84 -2.40
CA LEU A 150 5.97 12.66 -3.18
C LEU A 150 5.68 12.58 -4.68
N LEU A 151 5.52 11.37 -5.23
CA LEU A 151 5.31 11.16 -6.66
C LEU A 151 3.92 11.62 -7.14
N ALA A 152 2.93 11.65 -6.24
CA ALA A 152 1.62 12.24 -6.53
C ALA A 152 1.70 13.75 -6.68
N ASP A 153 2.44 14.44 -5.79
CA ASP A 153 2.64 15.90 -5.86
C ASP A 153 3.59 16.29 -7.01
N PHE A 154 4.60 15.45 -7.29
CA PHE A 154 5.66 15.70 -8.28
C PHE A 154 5.77 14.56 -9.30
N VAL A 155 4.79 14.48 -10.21
CA VAL A 155 4.75 13.46 -11.28
C VAL A 155 5.95 13.49 -12.23
N GLN A 156 6.70 14.59 -12.24
CA GLN A 156 7.96 14.77 -12.98
C GLN A 156 9.05 13.83 -12.44
N CYS A 157 8.99 13.41 -11.19
CA CYS A 157 9.92 12.45 -10.57
C CYS A 157 9.65 11.00 -10.98
N ILE A 158 8.49 10.70 -11.58
CA ILE A 158 8.17 9.33 -12.02
C ILE A 158 9.01 9.00 -13.27
N PRO A 159 9.70 7.83 -13.32
CA PRO A 159 10.46 7.40 -14.49
C PRO A 159 9.62 7.45 -15.78
N LYS A 160 10.24 7.82 -16.90
CA LYS A 160 9.54 8.06 -18.18
C LYS A 160 9.85 6.99 -19.24
N GLY A 161 8.97 6.86 -20.22
CA GLY A 161 9.13 5.96 -21.36
C GLY A 161 9.25 4.51 -20.90
N LYS A 162 10.18 3.72 -21.46
CA LYS A 162 10.33 2.30 -21.10
C LYS A 162 10.58 2.07 -19.60
N LEU A 163 11.19 3.04 -18.91
CA LEU A 163 11.46 2.93 -17.48
C LEU A 163 10.19 3.07 -16.62
N SER A 164 9.11 3.66 -17.13
CA SER A 164 7.82 3.71 -16.40
C SER A 164 7.23 2.31 -16.26
N ILE A 165 7.31 1.48 -17.31
CA ILE A 165 6.90 0.07 -17.28
C ILE A 165 7.74 -0.69 -16.25
N THR A 166 9.07 -0.53 -16.29
CA THR A 166 9.97 -1.18 -15.33
C THR A 166 9.66 -0.72 -13.90
N PHE A 167 9.42 0.57 -13.69
CA PHE A 167 9.04 1.12 -12.39
C PHE A 167 7.77 0.47 -11.86
N CYS A 168 6.70 0.40 -12.67
CA CYS A 168 5.45 -0.24 -12.29
C CYS A 168 5.62 -1.72 -11.95
N GLN A 169 6.37 -2.48 -12.75
CA GLN A 169 6.67 -3.89 -12.46
C GLN A 169 7.44 -4.06 -11.15
N GLN A 170 8.45 -3.22 -10.91
CA GLN A 170 9.20 -3.27 -9.65
C GLN A 170 8.34 -2.86 -8.46
N LEU A 171 7.42 -1.90 -8.63
CA LEU A 171 6.49 -1.51 -7.58
C LEU A 171 5.50 -2.64 -7.26
N VAL A 172 4.99 -3.36 -8.26
CA VAL A 172 4.16 -4.55 -8.06
C VAL A 172 4.91 -5.62 -7.26
N ARG A 173 6.15 -5.94 -7.67
CA ARG A 173 6.99 -6.90 -6.93
C ARG A 173 7.23 -6.46 -5.49
N THR A 174 7.45 -5.16 -5.26
CA THR A 174 7.61 -4.58 -3.93
C THR A 174 6.34 -4.74 -3.08
N ILE A 175 5.16 -4.47 -3.64
CA ILE A 175 3.88 -4.73 -2.95
C ILE A 175 3.74 -6.21 -2.61
N GLY A 176 4.20 -7.10 -3.49
CA GLY A 176 4.28 -8.54 -3.22
C GLY A 176 5.15 -8.93 -2.02
N HIS A 177 6.04 -8.05 -1.53
CA HIS A 177 6.87 -8.29 -0.33
C HIS A 177 6.33 -7.58 0.93
N PHE A 178 5.25 -6.82 0.83
CA PHE A 178 4.72 -6.08 1.97
C PHE A 178 4.21 -7.01 3.05
N GLN A 179 4.63 -6.75 4.29
CA GLN A 179 4.20 -7.49 5.46
C GLN A 179 4.01 -6.54 6.64
N CYS A 180 3.14 -6.92 7.56
CA CYS A 180 2.99 -6.25 8.84
C CYS A 180 3.20 -7.30 9.93
N VAL A 181 4.32 -7.19 10.65
CA VAL A 181 4.68 -8.12 11.73
C VAL A 181 3.85 -7.87 12.99
N SER A 182 3.32 -6.65 13.12
CA SER A 182 2.52 -6.25 14.26
C SER A 182 1.13 -6.84 14.23
N THR A 183 0.65 -7.21 15.42
CA THR A 183 -0.74 -7.64 15.65
C THR A 183 -1.60 -6.52 16.23
N GLN A 184 -1.03 -5.32 16.44
CA GLN A 184 -1.77 -4.19 16.98
C GLN A 184 -2.71 -3.61 15.92
N GLU A 185 -3.99 -3.44 16.29
CA GLU A 185 -5.02 -2.97 15.38
C GLU A 185 -4.67 -1.61 14.74
N LYS A 186 -4.08 -0.69 15.53
CA LYS A 186 -3.66 0.62 15.03
C LYS A 186 -2.62 0.50 13.91
N GLU A 187 -1.61 -0.34 14.11
CA GLU A 187 -0.52 -0.55 13.13
C GLU A 187 -1.04 -1.30 11.90
N LEU A 188 -1.97 -2.24 12.06
CA LEU A 188 -2.65 -2.90 10.94
C LEU A 188 -3.48 -1.91 10.10
N ARG A 189 -4.21 -0.99 10.74
CA ARG A 189 -4.94 0.08 10.03
C ARG A 189 -3.99 1.02 9.29
N GLU A 190 -2.86 1.38 9.90
CA GLU A 190 -1.82 2.18 9.27
C GLU A 190 -1.20 1.46 8.06
N TYR A 191 -0.90 0.16 8.19
CA TYR A 191 -0.42 -0.69 7.10
C TYR A 191 -1.38 -0.69 5.92
N VAL A 192 -2.68 -0.94 6.14
CA VAL A 192 -3.69 -0.93 5.07
C VAL A 192 -3.75 0.43 4.39
N SER A 193 -3.69 1.53 5.16
CA SER A 193 -3.65 2.90 4.63
C SER A 193 -2.41 3.14 3.77
N GLN A 194 -1.23 2.70 4.22
CA GLN A 194 0.03 2.80 3.49
C GLN A 194 -0.03 2.05 2.15
N VAL A 195 -0.46 0.79 2.16
CA VAL A 195 -0.62 -0.01 0.92
C VAL A 195 -1.63 0.64 -0.03
N THR A 196 -2.72 1.18 0.50
CA THR A 196 -3.74 1.87 -0.30
C THR A 196 -3.16 3.07 -1.03
N LYS A 197 -2.29 3.87 -0.39
CA LYS A 197 -1.58 4.99 -1.06
C LYS A 197 -0.72 4.51 -2.21
N VAL A 198 0.03 3.43 -2.03
CA VAL A 198 0.90 2.85 -3.06
C VAL A 198 0.06 2.31 -4.23
N SER A 199 -1.04 1.60 -3.95
CA SER A 199 -1.98 1.14 -4.97
C SER A 199 -2.57 2.31 -5.77
N ASN A 200 -2.98 3.39 -5.09
CA ASN A 200 -3.53 4.57 -5.74
C ASN A 200 -2.53 5.27 -6.66
N LEU A 201 -1.25 5.37 -6.25
CA LEU A 201 -0.19 5.86 -7.14
C LEU A 201 -0.13 5.03 -8.42
N LEU A 202 -0.06 3.71 -8.29
CA LEU A 202 0.08 2.81 -9.44
C LEU A 202 -1.14 2.91 -10.37
N GLN A 203 -2.36 2.98 -9.81
CA GLN A 203 -3.59 3.20 -10.59
C GLN A 203 -3.59 4.56 -11.31
N ASN A 204 -3.06 5.61 -10.68
CA ASN A 204 -2.94 6.91 -11.32
C ASN A 204 -1.93 6.88 -12.47
N ILE A 205 -0.83 6.13 -12.32
CA ILE A 205 0.13 5.90 -13.41
C ILE A 205 -0.54 5.13 -14.56
N TRP A 206 -1.31 4.08 -14.27
CA TRP A 206 -2.06 3.35 -15.32
C TRP A 206 -3.03 4.24 -16.08
N LYS A 207 -3.68 5.18 -15.41
CA LYS A 207 -4.57 6.16 -16.05
C LYS A 207 -3.80 7.15 -16.93
N ALA A 208 -2.65 7.64 -16.46
CA ALA A 208 -1.82 8.60 -17.19
C ALA A 208 -1.06 7.96 -18.36
N GLU A 209 -0.62 6.72 -18.20
CA GLU A 209 0.14 5.96 -19.20
C GLU A 209 -0.42 4.53 -19.33
N PRO A 210 -1.49 4.32 -20.13
CA PRO A 210 -2.19 3.04 -20.22
C PRO A 210 -1.33 1.85 -20.67
N SER A 211 -0.21 2.08 -21.36
CA SER A 211 0.76 1.05 -21.73
C SER A 211 1.41 0.35 -20.53
N THR A 212 1.36 0.95 -19.34
CA THR A 212 1.91 0.36 -18.11
C THR A 212 0.95 -0.65 -17.44
N LEU A 213 -0.35 -0.60 -17.73
CA LEU A 213 -1.37 -1.42 -17.06
C LEU A 213 -1.14 -2.92 -17.30
N LEU A 214 -1.10 -3.35 -18.56
CA LEU A 214 -0.99 -4.78 -18.90
C LEU A 214 0.32 -5.40 -18.35
N PRO A 215 1.51 -4.80 -18.53
CA PRO A 215 2.74 -5.32 -17.94
C PRO A 215 2.71 -5.39 -16.40
N SER A 216 2.03 -4.45 -15.74
CA SER A 216 1.87 -4.48 -14.28
C SER A 216 0.99 -5.65 -13.84
N LEU A 217 -0.13 -5.89 -14.53
CA LEU A 217 -1.01 -7.01 -14.22
C LEU A 217 -0.35 -8.35 -14.56
N GLN A 218 0.42 -8.44 -15.64
CA GLN A 218 1.23 -9.62 -15.93
C GLN A 218 2.21 -9.92 -14.79
N GLU A 219 2.79 -8.89 -14.16
CA GLU A 219 3.67 -9.07 -13.00
C GLU A 219 2.91 -9.52 -11.75
N VAL A 220 1.68 -9.05 -11.52
CA VAL A 220 0.80 -9.59 -10.47
C VAL A 220 0.57 -11.08 -10.69
N PHE A 221 0.24 -11.46 -11.94
CA PHE A 221 0.01 -12.86 -12.31
C PHE A 221 1.27 -13.71 -12.16
N ALA A 222 2.43 -13.21 -12.59
CA ALA A 222 3.70 -13.90 -12.39
C ALA A 222 3.98 -14.14 -10.90
N SER A 223 3.69 -13.15 -10.05
CA SER A 223 3.86 -13.25 -8.60
C SER A 223 2.98 -14.33 -8.00
N ILE A 224 1.67 -14.34 -8.31
CA ILE A 224 0.74 -15.33 -7.72
C ILE A 224 0.86 -16.73 -8.34
N SER A 225 1.28 -16.84 -9.59
CA SER A 225 1.45 -18.15 -10.27
C SER A 225 2.82 -18.77 -10.05
N SER A 226 3.73 -18.07 -9.35
CA SER A 226 5.05 -18.58 -9.03
C SER A 226 4.96 -19.87 -8.21
N THR A 227 5.60 -20.92 -8.71
CA THR A 227 5.78 -22.20 -8.03
C THR A 227 7.14 -22.29 -7.33
N GLU A 228 7.91 -21.20 -7.31
CA GLU A 228 9.16 -21.15 -6.57
C GLU A 228 8.83 -21.21 -5.08
N ILE A 229 8.80 -22.44 -4.57
CA ILE A 229 8.83 -22.75 -3.14
C ILE A 229 10.30 -22.61 -2.70
N ASP A 230 10.86 -21.42 -2.83
CA ASP A 230 11.88 -21.04 -1.87
C ASP A 230 11.08 -20.75 -0.59
N ALA A 231 11.35 -21.48 0.49
CA ALA A 231 10.62 -21.42 1.76
C ALA A 231 10.54 -20.01 2.41
N SER A 232 11.08 -18.98 1.73
CA SER A 232 11.14 -17.59 2.15
C SER A 232 10.26 -16.61 1.34
N PHE A 233 9.66 -16.99 0.20
CA PHE A 233 8.88 -16.04 -0.61
C PHE A 233 7.44 -16.48 -0.83
N GLU A 234 6.53 -15.94 0.00
CA GLU A 234 5.09 -15.98 -0.25
C GLU A 234 4.61 -14.57 -0.61
N PRO A 235 4.00 -14.36 -1.78
CA PRO A 235 3.53 -13.04 -2.19
C PRO A 235 2.43 -12.54 -1.26
N SER A 236 2.60 -11.30 -0.81
CA SER A 236 1.66 -10.64 0.08
C SER A 236 0.26 -10.53 -0.50
N VAL A 237 -0.74 -10.74 0.36
CA VAL A 237 -2.15 -10.43 0.08
C VAL A 237 -2.38 -8.94 -0.20
N ALA A 238 -1.40 -8.06 0.08
CA ALA A 238 -1.43 -6.65 -0.32
C ALA A 238 -1.60 -6.46 -1.84
N LEU A 239 -1.22 -7.44 -2.67
CA LEU A 239 -1.50 -7.43 -4.11
C LEU A 239 -3.00 -7.34 -4.43
N ALA A 240 -3.88 -7.80 -3.53
CA ALA A 240 -5.33 -7.64 -3.64
C ALA A 240 -5.75 -6.16 -3.77
N SER A 241 -4.98 -5.23 -3.21
CA SER A 241 -5.25 -3.79 -3.30
C SER A 241 -5.18 -3.25 -4.73
N LEU A 242 -4.50 -3.95 -5.65
CA LEU A 242 -4.31 -3.53 -7.05
C LEU A 242 -5.46 -3.96 -7.97
N VAL A 243 -6.21 -4.99 -7.59
CA VAL A 243 -7.13 -5.68 -8.50
C VAL A 243 -8.60 -5.28 -8.34
N GLN A 244 -8.90 -4.36 -7.42
CA GLN A 244 -10.28 -3.96 -7.09
C GLN A 244 -11.00 -3.20 -8.22
N HIS A 245 -10.27 -2.47 -9.07
CA HIS A 245 -10.85 -1.57 -10.07
C HIS A 245 -10.38 -1.85 -11.51
N ILE A 246 -10.10 -3.12 -11.80
CA ILE A 246 -9.67 -3.55 -13.12
C ILE A 246 -10.89 -3.84 -14.01
N PRO A 247 -10.93 -3.35 -15.26
CA PRO A 247 -12.03 -3.66 -16.18
C PRO A 247 -12.21 -5.16 -16.42
N LEU A 248 -13.45 -5.65 -16.42
CA LEU A 248 -13.79 -7.07 -16.60
C LEU A 248 -13.18 -7.71 -17.86
N GLN A 249 -13.06 -6.93 -18.94
CA GLN A 249 -12.42 -7.38 -20.18
C GLN A 249 -10.96 -7.74 -19.96
N MET A 250 -10.24 -6.96 -19.15
CA MET A 250 -8.84 -7.22 -18.83
C MET A 250 -8.69 -8.46 -17.95
N ILE A 251 -9.57 -8.65 -16.97
CA ILE A 251 -9.65 -9.88 -16.17
C ILE A 251 -9.81 -11.09 -17.10
N THR A 252 -10.76 -11.01 -18.04
CA THR A 252 -11.03 -12.09 -18.99
C THR A 252 -9.80 -12.43 -19.84
N VAL A 253 -9.07 -11.42 -20.32
CA VAL A 253 -7.84 -11.61 -21.11
C VAL A 253 -6.76 -12.30 -20.29
N LEU A 254 -6.51 -11.84 -19.06
CA LEU A 254 -5.47 -12.41 -18.19
C LEU A 254 -5.79 -13.84 -17.75
N ILE A 255 -7.04 -14.10 -17.34
CA ILE A 255 -7.48 -15.44 -16.96
C ILE A 255 -7.37 -16.41 -18.14
N ARG A 256 -7.79 -15.97 -19.35
CA ARG A 256 -7.64 -16.79 -20.56
C ARG A 256 -6.18 -17.09 -20.86
N SER A 257 -5.31 -16.09 -20.74
CA SER A 257 -3.87 -16.29 -20.93
C SER A 257 -3.33 -17.33 -19.95
N LEU A 258 -3.72 -17.26 -18.68
CA LEU A 258 -3.27 -18.21 -17.66
C LEU A 258 -3.76 -19.65 -17.90
N THR A 259 -5.02 -19.82 -18.33
CA THR A 259 -5.63 -21.16 -18.45
C THR A 259 -5.41 -21.84 -19.80
N THR A 260 -5.11 -21.08 -20.85
CA THR A 260 -4.98 -21.62 -22.22
C THR A 260 -3.55 -21.63 -22.76
N ASP A 261 -2.60 -20.94 -22.10
CA ASP A 261 -1.20 -20.95 -22.52
C ASP A 261 -0.57 -22.32 -22.25
N PRO A 262 -0.07 -23.03 -23.29
CA PRO A 262 0.49 -24.37 -23.13
C PRO A 262 1.78 -24.40 -22.29
N ASN A 263 2.41 -23.25 -22.04
CA ASN A 263 3.62 -23.16 -21.22
C ASN A 263 3.31 -23.05 -19.72
N VAL A 264 2.06 -22.78 -19.34
CA VAL A 264 1.65 -22.67 -17.94
C VAL A 264 1.41 -24.06 -17.36
N LYS A 265 2.14 -24.40 -16.30
CA LYS A 265 2.01 -25.69 -15.61
C LYS A 265 0.81 -25.69 -14.67
N ASP A 266 0.24 -26.87 -14.45
CA ASP A 266 -0.88 -27.08 -13.53
C ASP A 266 -0.56 -26.57 -12.12
N ALA A 267 0.66 -26.79 -11.63
CA ALA A 267 1.11 -26.26 -10.33
C ALA A 267 1.01 -24.73 -10.24
N SER A 268 1.33 -24.00 -11.32
CA SER A 268 1.22 -22.54 -11.37
C SER A 268 -0.23 -22.08 -11.33
N MET A 269 -1.13 -22.80 -11.99
CA MET A 269 -2.58 -22.54 -11.93
C MET A 269 -3.13 -22.79 -10.51
N THR A 270 -2.69 -23.86 -9.86
CA THR A 270 -3.04 -24.17 -8.46
C THR A 270 -2.60 -23.04 -7.52
N GLN A 271 -1.35 -22.59 -7.63
CA GLN A 271 -0.83 -21.48 -6.81
C GLN A 271 -1.59 -20.18 -7.03
N ALA A 272 -1.85 -19.83 -8.29
CA ALA A 272 -2.63 -18.65 -8.64
C ALA A 272 -4.03 -18.69 -8.01
N LEU A 273 -4.72 -19.84 -8.07
CA LEU A 273 -6.05 -19.98 -7.47
C LEU A 273 -5.99 -19.87 -5.93
N CYS A 274 -5.05 -20.57 -5.27
CA CYS A 274 -4.87 -20.48 -3.83
C CYS A 274 -4.66 -19.03 -3.36
N ARG A 275 -3.72 -18.31 -4.00
CA ARG A 275 -3.38 -16.93 -3.63
C ARG A 275 -4.47 -15.92 -3.96
N MET A 276 -5.22 -16.12 -5.05
CA MET A 276 -6.43 -15.32 -5.32
C MET A 276 -7.52 -15.53 -4.26
N ILE A 277 -7.65 -16.74 -3.71
CA ILE A 277 -8.57 -16.98 -2.59
C ILE A 277 -8.04 -16.28 -1.33
N ASP A 278 -6.74 -16.33 -1.07
CA ASP A 278 -6.12 -15.65 0.09
C ASP A 278 -6.24 -14.12 0.04
N TRP A 279 -6.40 -13.54 -1.16
CA TRP A 279 -6.76 -12.12 -1.29
C TRP A 279 -8.08 -11.75 -0.63
N LEU A 280 -8.99 -12.70 -0.36
CA LEU A 280 -10.21 -12.44 0.43
C LEU A 280 -9.88 -12.03 1.88
N SER A 281 -8.67 -12.33 2.38
CA SER A 281 -8.19 -11.85 3.67
C SER A 281 -7.73 -10.39 3.66
N TRP A 282 -7.62 -9.75 2.49
CA TRP A 282 -7.31 -8.32 2.42
C TRP A 282 -8.48 -7.48 2.95
N PRO A 283 -8.27 -6.53 3.90
CA PRO A 283 -9.38 -5.82 4.56
C PRO A 283 -10.32 -5.04 3.65
N LEU A 284 -9.88 -4.69 2.43
CA LEU A 284 -10.66 -3.95 1.44
C LEU A 284 -11.00 -4.81 0.21
N ALA A 285 -11.07 -6.13 0.36
CA ALA A 285 -11.38 -7.08 -0.71
C ALA A 285 -12.86 -7.07 -1.12
N GLN A 286 -13.31 -6.03 -1.81
CA GLN A 286 -14.72 -5.91 -2.24
C GLN A 286 -15.02 -6.66 -3.55
N HIS A 287 -14.04 -6.77 -4.45
CA HIS A 287 -14.24 -7.31 -5.81
C HIS A 287 -13.29 -8.47 -6.14
N VAL A 288 -12.69 -9.08 -5.13
CA VAL A 288 -11.77 -10.23 -5.30
C VAL A 288 -12.53 -11.47 -5.80
N ASP A 289 -13.79 -11.63 -5.39
CA ASP A 289 -14.69 -12.70 -5.83
C ASP A 289 -14.78 -12.79 -7.36
N THR A 290 -14.80 -11.64 -8.05
CA THR A 290 -14.87 -11.57 -9.52
C THR A 290 -13.66 -12.27 -10.16
N TRP A 291 -12.47 -12.12 -9.57
CA TRP A 291 -11.24 -12.77 -10.05
C TRP A 291 -11.25 -14.28 -9.76
N VAL A 292 -11.62 -14.65 -8.53
CA VAL A 292 -11.69 -16.06 -8.11
C VAL A 292 -12.70 -16.81 -8.98
N ILE A 293 -13.91 -16.29 -9.13
CA ILE A 293 -14.98 -16.91 -9.94
C ILE A 293 -14.56 -17.00 -11.41
N ALA A 294 -13.91 -15.96 -11.95
CA ALA A 294 -13.42 -16.00 -13.32
C ALA A 294 -12.38 -17.11 -13.53
N LEU A 295 -11.44 -17.28 -12.59
CA LEU A 295 -10.44 -18.35 -12.64
C LEU A 295 -11.07 -19.73 -12.48
N LEU A 296 -12.00 -19.92 -11.53
CA LEU A 296 -12.73 -21.17 -11.35
C LEU A 296 -13.46 -21.60 -12.63
N LYS A 297 -14.19 -20.67 -13.26
CA LYS A 297 -14.85 -20.89 -14.56
C LYS A 297 -13.84 -21.18 -15.67
N GLY A 298 -12.73 -20.46 -15.69
CA GLY A 298 -11.65 -20.64 -16.67
C GLY A 298 -11.04 -22.04 -16.61
N LEU A 299 -10.70 -22.52 -15.41
CA LEU A 299 -10.16 -23.86 -15.17
C LEU A 299 -11.15 -24.97 -15.51
N ALA A 300 -12.44 -24.78 -15.18
CA ALA A 300 -13.48 -25.72 -15.55
C ALA A 300 -13.63 -25.85 -17.08
N ALA A 301 -13.54 -24.74 -17.81
CA ALA A 301 -13.63 -24.73 -19.27
C ALA A 301 -12.48 -25.51 -19.95
N VAL A 302 -11.30 -25.54 -19.33
CA VAL A 302 -10.14 -26.35 -19.78
C VAL A 302 -10.02 -27.68 -19.05
N GLN A 303 -11.10 -28.14 -18.39
CA GLN A 303 -11.24 -29.45 -17.74
C GLN A 303 -10.20 -29.73 -16.63
N LYS A 304 -9.69 -28.69 -15.95
CA LYS A 304 -8.76 -28.82 -14.81
C LYS A 304 -9.49 -29.10 -13.50
N PHE A 305 -10.33 -30.14 -13.49
CA PHE A 305 -11.20 -30.46 -12.34
C PHE A 305 -10.45 -30.89 -11.09
N THR A 306 -9.33 -31.60 -11.23
CA THR A 306 -8.51 -32.01 -10.07
C THR A 306 -8.01 -30.81 -9.28
N ILE A 307 -7.51 -29.77 -9.96
CA ILE A 307 -7.09 -28.51 -9.32
C ILE A 307 -8.27 -27.88 -8.55
N LEU A 308 -9.44 -27.81 -9.19
CA LEU A 308 -10.63 -27.23 -8.56
C LEU A 308 -11.06 -28.00 -7.31
N ILE A 309 -11.04 -29.33 -7.36
CA ILE A 309 -11.38 -30.20 -6.23
C ILE A 309 -10.37 -30.00 -5.10
N ASP A 310 -9.08 -30.15 -5.39
CA ASP A 310 -8.02 -30.12 -4.38
C ASP A 310 -7.94 -28.77 -3.65
N VAL A 311 -7.99 -27.66 -4.40
CA VAL A 311 -7.98 -26.31 -3.82
C VAL A 311 -9.26 -26.03 -3.03
N THR A 312 -10.40 -26.53 -3.50
CA THR A 312 -11.67 -26.38 -2.79
C THR A 312 -11.61 -27.12 -1.46
N LEU A 313 -11.17 -28.38 -1.44
CA LEU A 313 -11.00 -29.15 -0.20
C LEU A 313 -10.07 -28.42 0.78
N LEU A 314 -8.92 -27.94 0.29
CA LEU A 314 -7.94 -27.21 1.10
C LEU A 314 -8.53 -25.94 1.77
N LYS A 315 -9.43 -25.22 1.09
CA LYS A 315 -9.98 -23.95 1.59
C LYS A 315 -11.34 -24.10 2.29
N ILE A 316 -12.14 -25.10 1.93
CA ILE A 316 -13.52 -25.28 2.45
C ILE A 316 -13.55 -25.97 3.82
N GLU A 317 -12.57 -26.82 4.13
CA GLU A 317 -12.48 -27.44 5.47
C GLU A 317 -12.32 -26.37 6.57
N LEU A 318 -11.82 -25.19 6.21
CA LEU A 318 -11.70 -24.04 7.10
C LEU A 318 -13.06 -23.41 7.45
N ILE A 319 -14.13 -23.61 6.69
CA ILE A 319 -15.40 -22.86 6.89
C ILE A 319 -16.48 -23.63 7.66
N VAL A 320 -16.59 -24.94 7.49
CA VAL A 320 -17.70 -25.75 8.03
C VAL A 320 -17.81 -25.64 9.56
N PRO A 321 -16.72 -25.72 10.35
CA PRO A 321 -16.79 -25.58 11.81
C PRO A 321 -17.24 -24.20 12.29
N HIS A 322 -17.20 -23.17 11.42
CA HIS A 322 -17.50 -21.78 11.78
C HIS A 322 -18.91 -21.34 11.42
N VAL A 323 -19.65 -22.14 10.65
CA VAL A 323 -21.00 -21.81 10.16
C VAL A 323 -21.96 -21.45 11.29
N VAL A 324 -22.01 -22.27 12.34
CA VAL A 324 -22.93 -22.05 13.48
C VAL A 324 -22.65 -20.73 14.19
N ASN A 325 -21.37 -20.45 14.50
CA ASN A 325 -20.97 -19.22 15.16
C ASN A 325 -21.29 -17.99 14.30
N LEU A 326 -21.03 -18.06 12.99
CA LEU A 326 -21.33 -17.00 12.05
C LEU A 326 -22.83 -16.69 12.01
N VAL A 327 -23.67 -17.72 11.88
CA VAL A 327 -25.13 -17.58 11.87
C VAL A 327 -25.62 -16.94 13.17
N HIS A 328 -25.13 -17.38 14.33
CA HIS A 328 -25.52 -16.80 15.61
C HIS A 328 -25.13 -15.33 15.74
N SER A 329 -23.88 -14.96 15.39
CA SER A 329 -23.41 -13.58 15.47
C SER A 329 -24.26 -12.64 14.60
N PHE A 330 -24.43 -12.97 13.32
CA PHE A 330 -25.17 -12.12 12.37
C PHE A 330 -26.69 -12.11 12.63
N LYS A 331 -27.24 -13.17 13.23
CA LYS A 331 -28.65 -13.18 13.62
C LYS A 331 -28.93 -12.21 14.78
N SER A 332 -27.95 -12.02 15.66
CA SER A 332 -28.10 -11.22 16.88
C SER A 332 -27.80 -9.72 16.70
N ASP A 333 -27.26 -9.31 15.56
CA ASP A 333 -26.79 -7.93 15.33
C ASP A 333 -27.91 -6.92 14.99
N GLY A 334 -29.11 -7.40 14.64
CA GLY A 334 -30.28 -6.59 14.31
C GLY A 334 -30.21 -5.85 12.97
N LEU A 335 -29.24 -6.17 12.10
CA LEU A 335 -29.05 -5.49 10.82
C LEU A 335 -29.86 -6.16 9.69
N PRO A 336 -30.62 -5.39 8.88
CA PRO A 336 -31.36 -5.94 7.74
C PRO A 336 -30.44 -6.60 6.70
N SER A 337 -29.25 -6.03 6.46
CA SER A 337 -28.24 -6.58 5.56
C SER A 337 -27.75 -7.97 6.01
N SER A 338 -27.56 -8.16 7.32
CA SER A 338 -27.18 -9.43 7.92
C SER A 338 -28.27 -10.49 7.73
N THR A 339 -29.53 -10.08 7.85
CA THR A 339 -30.67 -10.97 7.58
C THR A 339 -30.69 -11.43 6.12
N THR A 340 -30.53 -10.51 5.16
CA THR A 340 -30.47 -10.87 3.73
C THR A 340 -29.29 -11.80 3.41
N PHE A 341 -28.12 -11.52 3.98
CA PHE A 341 -26.94 -12.39 3.86
C PHE A 341 -27.21 -13.79 4.40
N LEU A 342 -27.82 -13.91 5.59
CA LEU A 342 -28.13 -15.19 6.20
C LEU A 342 -29.11 -16.00 5.35
N VAL A 343 -30.13 -15.38 4.74
CA VAL A 343 -31.04 -16.08 3.82
C VAL A 343 -30.26 -16.77 2.70
N GLN A 344 -29.37 -16.04 2.02
CA GLN A 344 -28.55 -16.59 0.94
C GLN A 344 -27.59 -17.69 1.42
N LEU A 345 -26.95 -17.49 2.57
CA LEU A 345 -26.05 -18.48 3.17
C LEU A 345 -26.80 -19.76 3.54
N THR A 346 -28.00 -19.65 4.12
CA THR A 346 -28.82 -20.81 4.49
C THR A 346 -29.30 -21.59 3.28
N GLU A 347 -29.69 -20.91 2.20
CA GLU A 347 -30.04 -21.57 0.93
C GLU A 347 -28.87 -22.39 0.37
N LEU A 348 -27.66 -21.81 0.36
CA LEU A 348 -26.45 -22.53 -0.05
C LEU A 348 -26.18 -23.75 0.85
N ILE A 349 -26.25 -23.59 2.17
CA ILE A 349 -26.02 -24.68 3.12
C ILE A 349 -27.06 -25.80 2.93
N HIS A 350 -28.32 -25.46 2.67
CA HIS A 350 -29.37 -26.44 2.36
C HIS A 350 -29.08 -27.23 1.09
N CYS A 351 -28.72 -26.55 0.00
CA CYS A 351 -28.27 -27.21 -1.23
C CYS A 351 -27.12 -28.18 -0.96
N MET A 352 -26.13 -27.77 -0.15
CA MET A 352 -24.98 -28.59 0.20
C MET A 352 -25.35 -29.81 1.05
N MET A 353 -26.14 -29.64 2.11
CA MET A 353 -26.57 -30.75 2.98
C MET A 353 -27.49 -31.74 2.25
N TYR A 354 -28.33 -31.25 1.33
CA TYR A 354 -29.16 -32.10 0.48
C TYR A 354 -28.31 -32.94 -0.48
N HIS A 355 -27.37 -32.30 -1.18
CA HIS A 355 -26.50 -32.98 -2.13
C HIS A 355 -25.54 -33.96 -1.46
N TYR A 356 -25.00 -33.60 -0.28
CA TYR A 356 -24.11 -34.42 0.53
C TYR A 356 -24.82 -35.00 1.76
N SER A 357 -25.94 -35.70 1.54
CA SER A 357 -26.68 -36.32 2.65
C SER A 357 -25.91 -37.48 3.32
N GLY A 358 -26.32 -37.85 4.55
CA GLY A 358 -25.74 -38.98 5.29
C GLY A 358 -24.85 -38.62 6.49
N PHE A 359 -24.77 -37.34 6.87
CA PHE A 359 -23.98 -36.85 8.02
C PHE A 359 -24.85 -36.16 9.09
N PRO A 360 -25.82 -36.86 9.72
CA PRO A 360 -26.78 -36.24 10.65
C PRO A 360 -26.09 -35.56 11.84
N ASP A 361 -25.11 -36.21 12.47
CA ASP A 361 -24.41 -35.66 13.64
C ASP A 361 -23.64 -34.36 13.31
N LEU A 362 -23.14 -34.23 12.08
CA LEU A 362 -22.44 -33.04 11.61
C LEU A 362 -23.42 -31.90 11.30
N TYR A 363 -24.59 -32.22 10.75
CA TYR A 363 -25.56 -31.24 10.27
C TYR A 363 -26.57 -30.79 11.32
N GLU A 364 -26.83 -31.59 12.36
CA GLU A 364 -27.77 -31.25 13.43
C GLU A 364 -27.52 -29.86 14.06
N PRO A 365 -26.28 -29.49 14.44
CA PRO A 365 -26.04 -28.16 15.03
C PRO A 365 -26.27 -27.02 14.03
N ILE A 366 -26.02 -27.28 12.74
CA ILE A 366 -26.21 -26.30 11.67
C ILE A 366 -27.70 -26.10 11.39
N LEU A 367 -28.47 -27.19 11.27
CA LEU A 367 -29.92 -27.18 11.07
C LEU A 367 -30.63 -26.41 12.20
N GLU A 368 -30.22 -26.63 13.46
CA GLU A 368 -30.75 -25.90 14.60
C GLU A 368 -30.46 -24.39 14.55
N ALA A 369 -29.28 -23.99 14.07
CA ALA A 369 -28.90 -22.60 13.93
C ALA A 369 -29.73 -21.87 12.85
N ILE A 370 -30.05 -22.56 11.74
CA ILE A 370 -30.67 -21.96 10.55
C ILE A 370 -32.20 -22.13 10.47
N LYS A 371 -32.82 -22.89 11.38
CA LYS A 371 -34.26 -23.25 11.36
C LYS A 371 -35.26 -22.12 11.10
N PHE A 372 -34.92 -20.87 11.43
CA PHE A 372 -35.80 -19.71 11.26
C PHE A 372 -35.82 -19.15 9.83
N TYR A 373 -34.84 -19.51 9.00
CA TYR A 373 -34.75 -19.06 7.60
C TYR A 373 -35.44 -20.02 6.61
N ASN A 374 -35.87 -21.20 7.09
CA ASN A 374 -36.39 -22.30 6.27
C ASN A 374 -37.84 -22.13 5.79
N ALA A 375 -38.60 -21.19 6.36
CA ALA A 375 -40.05 -21.16 6.19
C ALA A 375 -40.56 -20.80 4.76
N ASN A 376 -39.68 -20.46 3.80
CA ASN A 376 -40.09 -19.99 2.48
C ASN A 376 -39.61 -20.84 1.27
N ASN A 377 -38.80 -21.90 1.45
CA ASN A 377 -38.06 -22.52 0.33
C ASN A 377 -38.46 -23.96 -0.07
N ASP A 378 -39.56 -24.51 0.46
CA ASP A 378 -40.05 -25.87 0.09
C ASP A 378 -40.51 -26.01 -1.39
N LYS A 379 -40.32 -24.99 -2.24
CA LYS A 379 -40.72 -25.00 -3.66
C LYS A 379 -39.57 -24.95 -4.66
N VAL A 380 -38.31 -24.83 -4.24
CA VAL A 380 -37.17 -24.66 -5.16
C VAL A 380 -36.44 -25.97 -5.46
N TYR A 381 -36.74 -27.06 -4.73
CA TYR A 381 -36.03 -28.34 -4.83
C TYR A 381 -36.77 -29.44 -5.63
N LEU A 382 -37.61 -29.07 -6.60
CA LEU A 382 -38.23 -29.99 -7.57
C LEU A 382 -37.79 -29.71 -9.00
#